data_AF-A0A1J5J0C8-F1
#
_entry.id   AF-A0A1J5J0C8-F1
#
_cell.length_a   1.000
_cell.length_b   1.000
_cell.length_c   1.000
_cell.angle_alpha   90.00
_cell.angle_beta   90.00
_cell.angle_gamma   90.00
#
_symmetry.space_group_name_H-M   'P 1'
#
loop_
_entity.id
_entity.type
_entity.pdbx_description
1 polymer ?
#
loop_
_entity_poly.entity_id
_entity_poly.type
_entity_poly.pdbx_seq_one_letter_code
_entity_poly.pdbx_strand_id
1 'polypeptide(L)'
;MKHFCRETSRLLSDGFERKLTLAERFRLRLHMWMCNPCSNFGLNLELLHRMLAGMQRHADQHAPCLSDRDRQRILDALRQQTRPDA
;
A
#
# COMPACT_ATOMS: atom_id res chain seq x y z
N MET A 1 -23.55 1.21 16.62
CA MET A 1 -22.41 0.90 17.52
C MET A 1 -21.16 1.62 17.00
N LYS A 2 -20.73 2.73 17.63
CA LYS A 2 -19.58 3.54 17.13
C LYS A 2 -18.22 2.81 17.20
N HIS A 3 -18.01 1.96 18.20
CA HIS A 3 -16.74 1.24 18.37
C HIS A 3 -16.45 0.27 17.22
N PHE A 4 -17.46 -0.48 16.79
CA PHE A 4 -17.34 -1.44 15.69
C PHE A 4 -17.04 -0.76 14.35
N CYS A 5 -17.58 0.45 14.11
CA CYS A 5 -17.26 1.21 12.89
C CYS A 5 -15.80 1.64 12.86
N ARG A 6 -15.25 2.13 13.98
CA ARG A 6 -13.83 2.52 14.08
C ARG A 6 -12.90 1.33 13.87
N GLU A 7 -13.23 0.19 14.48
CA GLU A 7 -12.48 -1.05 14.32
C GLU A 7 -12.55 -1.56 12.87
N THR A 8 -13.74 -1.48 12.25
CA THR A 8 -13.93 -1.84 10.83
C THR A 8 -13.10 -0.94 9.91
N SER A 9 -13.12 0.38 10.11
CA SER A 9 -12.28 1.30 9.32
C SER A 9 -10.79 1.02 9.49
N ARG A 10 -10.34 0.65 10.70
CA ARG A 10 -8.95 0.24 10.96
C ARG A 10 -8.60 -1.06 10.22
N LEU A 11 -9.44 -2.09 10.37
CA LEU A 11 -9.26 -3.37 9.66
C LEU A 11 -9.32 -3.21 8.14
N LEU A 12 -10.15 -2.30 7.64
CA LEU A 12 -10.23 -2.00 6.21
C LEU A 12 -8.90 -1.38 5.72
N SER A 13 -8.35 -0.41 6.47
CA SER A 13 -7.04 0.19 6.18
C SER A 13 -5.92 -0.85 6.22
N ASP A 14 -5.89 -1.68 7.26
CA ASP A 14 -4.96 -2.81 7.38
C ASP A 14 -5.04 -3.72 6.15
N GLY A 15 -6.24 -3.93 5.58
CA GLY A 15 -6.43 -4.76 4.39
C GLY A 15 -5.76 -4.25 3.11
N PHE A 16 -5.37 -2.98 3.06
CA PHE A 16 -4.60 -2.41 1.96
C PHE A 16 -3.08 -2.52 2.17
N GLU A 17 -2.62 -2.64 3.42
CA GLU A 17 -1.19 -2.80 3.75
C GLU A 17 -0.78 -4.26 3.94
N ARG A 18 -1.65 -5.07 4.55
CA ARG A 18 -1.44 -6.49 4.84
C ARG A 18 -2.60 -7.35 4.36
N LYS A 19 -2.31 -8.64 4.15
CA LYS A 19 -3.35 -9.64 3.96
C LYS A 19 -4.10 -9.84 5.27
N LEU A 20 -5.41 -9.58 5.26
CA LEU A 20 -6.30 -9.91 6.37
C LEU A 20 -6.46 -11.42 6.48
N THR A 21 -6.61 -11.89 7.72
CA THR A 21 -7.03 -13.27 8.00
C THR A 21 -8.47 -13.50 7.52
N LEU A 22 -8.83 -14.77 7.30
CA LEU A 22 -10.18 -15.14 6.85
C LEU A 22 -11.27 -14.65 7.84
N ALA A 23 -10.99 -14.71 9.15
CA ALA A 23 -11.91 -14.26 10.19
C ALA A 23 -12.09 -12.74 10.21
N GLU A 24 -11.02 -11.97 10.02
CA GLU A 24 -11.10 -10.51 9.87
C GLU A 24 -11.91 -10.13 8.64
N ARG A 25 -11.68 -10.81 7.51
CA ARG A 25 -12.39 -10.57 6.25
C ARG A 25 -13.89 -10.86 6.37
N PHE A 26 -14.26 -11.91 7.09
CA PHE A 26 -15.67 -12.25 7.34
C PHE A 26 -16.36 -11.20 8.22
N ARG A 27 -15.70 -10.77 9.31
CA ARG A 27 -16.22 -9.71 10.19
C ARG A 27 -16.42 -8.38 9.46
N LEU A 28 -15.47 -8.00 8.60
CA LEU A 28 -15.57 -6.83 7.74
C LEU A 28 -16.80 -6.88 6.82
N ARG A 29 -17.00 -8.00 6.11
CA ARG A 29 -18.15 -8.17 5.20
C ARG A 29 -19.48 -8.08 5.94
N LEU A 30 -19.60 -8.75 7.09
CA LEU A 30 -20.82 -8.69 7.91
C LEU A 30 -21.11 -7.25 8.35
N HIS A 31 -20.12 -6.52 8.86
CA HIS A 31 -20.33 -5.14 9.31
C HIS A 31 -20.71 -4.21 8.15
N MET A 32 -20.02 -4.31 7.01
CA MET A 32 -20.32 -3.49 5.84
C MET A 32 -21.73 -3.76 5.28
N TRP A 33 -22.21 -5.00 5.36
CA TRP A 33 -23.57 -5.34 4.93
C TRP A 33 -24.65 -4.70 5.81
N MET A 34 -24.38 -4.55 7.11
CA MET A 34 -25.32 -3.97 8.08
C MET A 34 -25.14 -2.44 8.27
N CYS A 35 -24.03 -1.88 7.80
CA CYS A 35 -23.64 -0.49 8.05
C CYS A 35 -23.29 0.22 6.72
N ASN A 36 -24.26 0.94 6.17
CA ASN A 36 -24.09 1.66 4.91
C ASN A 36 -22.92 2.67 4.90
N PRO A 37 -22.66 3.43 5.98
CA PRO A 37 -21.50 4.33 6.03
C PRO A 37 -20.16 3.59 5.87
N CYS A 38 -19.99 2.44 6.51
CA CYS A 38 -18.77 1.64 6.41
C CYS A 38 -18.64 0.99 5.02
N SER A 39 -19.76 0.61 4.40
CA SER A 39 -19.77 0.14 3.01
C SER A 39 -19.28 1.22 2.04
N ASN A 40 -19.83 2.44 2.14
CA ASN A 40 -19.44 3.56 1.28
C ASN A 40 -17.97 3.97 1.50
N PHE A 41 -17.50 3.94 2.75
CA PHE A 41 -16.08 4.17 3.05
C PHE A 41 -15.18 3.14 2.33
N GLY A 42 -15.56 1.86 2.35
CA GLY A 42 -14.86 0.80 1.60
C GLY A 42 -14.72 1.09 0.12
N LEU A 43 -15.82 1.48 -0.52
CA LEU A 43 -15.83 1.82 -1.94
C LEU A 43 -14.95 3.02 -2.28
N ASN A 44 -14.99 4.08 -1.46
CA ASN A 44 -14.13 5.26 -1.65
C ASN A 44 -12.64 4.91 -1.51
N LEU A 45 -12.30 4.08 -0.54
CA LEU A 45 -10.91 3.68 -0.31
C LEU A 45 -10.39 2.79 -1.47
N GLU A 46 -11.23 1.89 -1.99
CA GLU A 46 -10.89 1.08 -3.17
C GLU A 46 -10.69 1.96 -4.41
N LEU A 47 -11.56 2.96 -4.62
CA LEU A 47 -11.43 3.91 -5.72
C LEU A 47 -10.10 4.66 -5.65
N LEU A 48 -9.77 5.20 -4.48
CA LEU A 48 -8.52 5.93 -4.25
C LEU A 48 -7.30 5.03 -4.53
N HIS A 49 -7.33 3.79 -4.02
CA HIS A 49 -6.24 2.84 -4.22
C HIS A 49 -6.06 2.49 -5.71
N ARG A 50 -7.15 2.32 -6.45
CA ARG A 50 -7.11 2.06 -7.90
C ARG A 50 -6.53 3.24 -8.68
N MET A 51 -6.91 4.47 -8.32
CA MET A 51 -6.37 5.68 -8.93
C MET A 51 -4.86 5.80 -8.67
N LEU A 52 -4.44 5.63 -7.41
CA LEU A 52 -3.02 5.65 -7.01
C LEU A 52 -2.22 4.59 -7.74
N ALA A 53 -2.70 3.35 -7.80
CA ALA A 53 -2.03 2.28 -8.55
C ALA A 53 -1.96 2.58 -10.07
N GLY A 54 -2.96 3.26 -10.63
CA GLY A 54 -2.91 3.74 -12.01
C GLY A 54 -1.82 4.80 -12.22
N MET A 55 -1.75 5.80 -11.33
CA MET A 55 -0.73 6.85 -11.36
C MET A 55 0.66 6.31 -11.15
N GLN A 56 0.85 5.37 -10.21
CA GLN A 56 2.15 4.77 -9.94
C GLN A 56 2.66 3.98 -11.15
N ARG A 57 1.80 3.24 -11.86
CA ARG A 57 2.21 2.60 -13.13
C ARG A 57 2.66 3.61 -14.18
N HIS A 58 2.00 4.76 -14.27
CA HIS A 58 2.38 5.81 -15.22
C HIS A 58 3.65 6.56 -14.79
N ALA A 59 3.85 6.73 -13.48
CA ALA A 59 5.05 7.28 -12.89
C ALA A 59 6.24 6.32 -13.04
N ASP A 60 6.04 5.00 -12.91
CA ASP A 60 7.07 3.99 -13.15
C ASP A 60 7.46 3.94 -14.63
N GLN A 61 6.50 4.10 -15.55
CA GLN A 61 6.77 4.19 -16.99
C GLN A 61 7.63 5.42 -17.36
N HIS A 62 7.44 6.53 -16.65
CA HIS A 62 8.22 7.76 -16.81
C HIS A 62 9.22 7.96 -15.69
N ALA A 63 9.53 6.90 -14.94
CA ALA A 63 10.41 7.02 -13.80
C ALA A 63 11.75 7.47 -14.36
N PRO A 64 12.31 8.60 -13.88
CA PRO A 64 13.62 9.03 -14.33
C PRO A 64 14.59 7.90 -13.98
N CYS A 65 14.96 7.12 -14.99
CA CYS A 65 15.97 6.11 -14.85
C CYS A 65 17.30 6.84 -14.69
N LEU A 66 18.09 6.43 -13.70
CA LEU A 66 19.48 6.84 -13.64
C LEU A 66 20.12 6.44 -14.95
N SER A 67 20.84 7.37 -15.58
CA SER A 67 21.74 7.03 -16.68
C SER A 67 22.66 5.89 -16.21
N ASP A 68 23.03 4.98 -17.11
CA ASP A 68 23.91 3.86 -16.80
C ASP A 68 25.19 4.31 -16.07
N ARG A 69 25.69 5.50 -16.43
CA ARG A 69 26.86 6.13 -15.79
C ARG A 69 26.63 6.49 -14.33
N ASP A 70 25.48 7.08 -13.98
CA ASP A 70 25.18 7.45 -12.59
C ASP A 70 24.91 6.23 -11.74
N ARG A 71 24.25 5.21 -12.33
CA ARG A 71 24.06 3.92 -11.69
C ARG A 71 25.40 3.24 -11.38
N GLN A 72 26.36 3.27 -12.32
CA GLN A 72 27.70 2.74 -12.10
C GLN A 72 28.44 3.46 -10.99
N ARG A 73 28.36 4.80 -10.91
CA ARG A 73 28.96 5.58 -9.82
C ARG A 73 28.44 5.18 -8.45
N ILE A 74 27.12 4.98 -8.31
CA ILE A 74 26.51 4.55 -7.04
C ILE A 74 26.98 3.14 -6.68
N LEU A 75 26.99 2.21 -7.64
CA LEU A 75 27.44 0.83 -7.40
C LEU A 75 28.93 0.75 -7.03
N ASP A 76 29.78 1.56 -7.65
CA ASP A 76 31.20 1.62 -7.32
C ASP A 76 31.41 2.20 -5.91
N ALA A 77 30.66 3.25 -5.54
CA ALA A 77 30.71 3.81 -4.19
C ALA A 77 30.25 2.81 -3.12
N LEU A 78 29.17 2.07 -3.36
CA LEU A 78 28.70 1.01 -2.46
C LEU A 78 29.73 -0.13 -2.34
N ARG A 79 30.38 -0.53 -3.44
CA ARG A 79 31.48 -1.52 -3.41
C ARG A 79 32.66 -1.05 -2.57
N GLN A 80 32.99 0.23 -2.62
CA GLN A 80 34.06 0.81 -1.80
C GLN A 80 33.68 0.85 -0.30
N GLN A 81 32.42 1.13 0.03
CA GLN A 81 31.92 1.10 1.41
C GLN A 81 31.78 -0.30 1.99
N THR A 82 31.49 -1.30 1.15
CA THR A 82 31.33 -2.70 1.60
C THR A 82 32.67 -3.44 1.68
N ARG A 83 33.78 -2.80 1.27
CA ARG A 83 35.11 -3.34 1.52
C ARG A 83 35.44 -3.05 2.99
N PRO A 84 35.44 -4.05 3.88
CA PRO A 84 35.78 -3.81 5.28
C PRO A 84 37.21 -3.27 5.33
N ASP A 85 37.42 -2.35 6.27
CA ASP A 85 38.75 -2.00 6.76
C ASP A 85 39.56 -3.29 6.94
N ALA A 86 40.73 -3.32 6.29
CA ALA A 86 41.73 -4.36 6.45
C ALA A 86 42.33 -4.34 7.86
#